data_AF-A0A2B7Y0A3-F1
#
_entry.id   AF-A0A2B7Y0A3-F1
#
_cell.length_a   1.000
_cell.length_b   1.000
_cell.length_c   1.000
_cell.angle_alpha   90.00
_cell.angle_beta   90.00
_cell.angle_gamma   90.00
#
_symmetry.space_group_name_H-M   'P 1'
#
loop_
_entity.id
_entity.type
_entity.pdbx_description
1 polymer ?
#
loop_
_entity_poly.entity_id
_entity_poly.type
_entity_poly.pdbx_seq_one_letter_code
_entity_poly.pdbx_strand_id
1 'polypeptide(L)'
;PSTASPPPINKPALSLSLFGWDSVPHDLASDLASCSACFRRLGLWMYKPKPDGSLSVYETLDIASEHLEYCPWVNAGTQSGEKRAGAKGKASGTGAGAGGAGWELVVHALATMTRRREWDPSTATTTTGPTAVGKEDGSILHEDMRASVDGGEVEDEDVRKQRDREWWSKLRRVRQALQVKGLSKKK
;
A
#
# COMPACT_ATOMS: atom_id res chain seq x y z
N PRO A 1 9.15 35.20 8.19
CA PRO A 1 8.66 33.83 7.89
C PRO A 1 9.29 33.36 6.56
N SER A 2 10.32 32.53 6.62
CA SER A 2 11.08 32.13 5.43
C SER A 2 10.28 31.10 4.61
N THR A 3 9.85 31.50 3.43
CA THR A 3 9.20 30.65 2.42
C THR A 3 10.27 29.81 1.72
N ALA A 4 10.76 28.76 2.38
CA ALA A 4 11.67 27.82 1.76
C ALA A 4 10.88 26.87 0.84
N SER A 5 11.24 26.82 -0.45
CA SER A 5 10.75 25.80 -1.39
C SER A 5 11.00 24.40 -0.80
N PRO A 6 10.08 23.44 -0.99
CA PRO A 6 10.36 22.06 -0.60
C PRO A 6 11.64 21.56 -1.28
N PRO A 7 12.43 20.72 -0.60
CA PRO A 7 13.67 20.18 -1.15
C PRO A 7 13.38 19.35 -2.41
N PRO A 8 14.33 19.30 -3.37
CA PRO A 8 14.16 18.50 -4.57
C PRO A 8 14.00 17.02 -4.22
N ILE A 9 13.02 16.35 -4.86
CA ILE A 9 12.75 14.93 -4.65
C ILE A 9 13.91 14.11 -5.20
N ASN A 10 14.51 13.27 -4.36
CA ASN A 10 15.51 12.30 -4.77
C ASN A 10 14.84 11.15 -5.57
N LYS A 11 14.82 11.29 -6.89
CA LYS A 11 14.20 10.33 -7.81
C LYS A 11 14.74 8.90 -7.67
N PRO A 12 16.05 8.62 -7.66
CA PRO A 12 16.54 7.24 -7.55
C PRO A 12 16.19 6.61 -6.21
N ALA A 13 16.22 7.36 -5.10
CA ALA A 13 15.80 6.85 -3.80
C ALA A 13 14.30 6.49 -3.79
N LEU A 14 13.46 7.33 -4.42
CA LEU A 14 12.03 7.03 -4.59
C LEU A 14 11.81 5.80 -5.47
N SER A 15 12.53 5.67 -6.59
CA SER A 15 12.44 4.49 -7.45
C SER A 15 12.84 3.22 -6.71
N LEU A 16 13.93 3.23 -5.94
CA LEU A 16 14.34 2.08 -5.12
C LEU A 16 13.26 1.69 -4.11
N SER A 17 12.69 2.66 -3.39
CA SER A 17 11.68 2.37 -2.36
C SER A 17 10.37 1.86 -2.94
N LEU A 18 9.96 2.31 -4.14
CA LEU A 18 8.77 1.81 -4.84
C LEU A 18 8.86 0.33 -5.22
N PHE A 19 10.07 -0.17 -5.44
CA PHE A 19 10.34 -1.59 -5.71
C PHE A 19 10.72 -2.38 -4.45
N GLY A 20 10.60 -1.77 -3.26
CA GLY A 20 10.83 -2.47 -1.99
C GLY A 20 12.28 -2.67 -1.60
N TRP A 21 13.18 -1.87 -2.17
CA TRP A 21 14.54 -1.75 -1.69
C TRP A 21 14.59 -0.78 -0.50
N ASP A 22 15.28 -1.19 0.54
CA ASP A 22 15.50 -0.41 1.75
C ASP A 22 17.00 -0.23 2.02
N SER A 23 17.33 0.87 2.69
CA SER A 23 18.68 1.14 3.19
C SER A 23 19.01 0.18 4.33
N VAL A 24 20.29 -0.24 4.43
CA VAL A 24 20.73 -1.09 5.54
C VAL A 24 21.14 -0.19 6.73
N PRO A 25 20.39 -0.22 7.85
CA PRO A 25 20.51 0.79 8.92
C PRO A 25 21.81 0.75 9.71
N HIS A 26 22.56 -0.36 9.69
CA HIS A 26 23.79 -0.52 10.47
C HIS A 26 25.08 -0.28 9.68
N ASP A 27 24.96 0.15 8.42
CA ASP A 27 26.12 0.31 7.56
C ASP A 27 25.91 1.49 6.60
N LEU A 28 25.81 2.69 7.19
CA LEU A 28 25.63 3.95 6.45
C LEU A 28 26.78 4.24 5.47
N ALA A 29 27.91 3.53 5.63
CA ALA A 29 29.06 3.63 4.76
C ALA A 29 29.01 2.68 3.54
N SER A 30 28.15 1.65 3.55
CA SER A 30 28.27 0.57 2.55
C SER A 30 27.49 0.76 1.27
N ASP A 31 26.82 1.90 1.07
CA ASP A 31 26.06 2.18 -0.16
C ASP A 31 25.23 0.96 -0.58
N LEU A 32 24.55 0.34 0.40
CA LEU A 32 23.93 -0.96 0.23
C LEU A 32 22.41 -0.84 0.33
N ALA A 33 21.73 -1.32 -0.69
CA ALA A 33 20.28 -1.52 -0.69
C ALA A 33 19.98 -2.99 -0.43
N SER A 34 18.89 -3.28 0.28
CA SER A 34 18.43 -4.65 0.51
C SER A 34 16.93 -4.78 0.36
N CYS A 35 16.49 -5.94 -0.14
CA CYS A 35 15.07 -6.28 -0.19
C CYS A 35 14.73 -7.24 0.95
N SER A 36 13.77 -6.88 1.80
CA SER A 36 13.34 -7.74 2.92
C SER A 36 12.55 -8.98 2.48
N ALA A 37 12.01 -8.99 1.26
CA ALA A 37 11.15 -10.07 0.77
C ALA A 37 11.92 -11.22 0.10
N CYS A 38 12.96 -10.90 -0.69
CA CYS A 38 13.82 -11.91 -1.32
C CYS A 38 15.24 -11.95 -0.73
N PHE A 39 15.51 -11.15 0.31
CA PHE A 39 16.79 -11.07 1.01
C PHE A 39 18.00 -10.72 0.12
N ARG A 40 17.75 -10.19 -1.08
CA ARG A 40 18.79 -9.71 -1.99
C ARG A 40 19.44 -8.44 -1.44
N ARG A 41 20.75 -8.31 -1.61
CA ARG A 41 21.55 -7.11 -1.28
C ARG A 41 22.22 -6.60 -2.55
N LEU A 42 22.21 -5.29 -2.74
CA LEU A 42 22.69 -4.59 -3.91
C LEU A 42 23.65 -3.47 -3.50
N GLY A 43 24.89 -3.55 -3.97
CA GLY A 43 25.90 -2.50 -3.76
C GLY A 43 25.72 -1.36 -4.75
N LEU A 44 25.13 -0.24 -4.31
CA LEU A 44 24.90 0.96 -5.11
C LEU A 44 26.21 1.61 -5.56
N TRP A 45 27.32 1.36 -4.87
CA TRP A 45 28.67 1.80 -5.25
C TRP A 45 29.11 1.32 -6.64
N MET A 46 28.55 0.22 -7.16
CA MET A 46 28.86 -0.28 -8.50
C MET A 46 28.29 0.61 -9.63
N TYR A 47 27.29 1.44 -9.30
CA TYR A 47 26.53 2.26 -10.25
C TYR A 47 26.83 3.75 -10.10
N LYS A 48 27.63 4.14 -9.10
CA LYS A 48 28.07 5.52 -8.93
C LYS A 48 29.31 5.78 -9.77
N PRO A 49 29.42 6.95 -10.43
CA PRO A 49 30.66 7.35 -11.09
C PRO A 49 31.75 7.49 -10.02
N LYS A 50 32.96 7.00 -10.34
CA LYS A 50 34.10 7.12 -9.40
C LYS A 50 34.58 8.57 -9.36
N PRO A 51 35.15 9.03 -8.21
CA PRO A 51 35.67 10.39 -8.10
C PRO A 51 36.78 10.70 -9.11
N ASP A 52 37.46 9.67 -9.62
CA ASP A 52 38.52 9.77 -10.63
C ASP A 52 38.00 10.04 -12.05
N GLY A 53 36.68 10.21 -12.23
CA GLY A 53 36.04 10.42 -13.52
C GLY A 53 35.93 9.17 -14.40
N SER A 54 36.45 8.03 -13.94
CA SER A 54 36.24 6.75 -14.62
C SER A 54 34.78 6.30 -14.50
N LEU A 55 34.27 5.65 -15.55
CA LEU A 55 32.92 5.10 -15.59
C LEU A 55 32.68 4.14 -14.41
N SER A 56 31.43 4.11 -13.95
CA SER A 56 30.94 3.11 -13.01
C SER A 56 31.11 1.70 -13.58
N VAL A 57 31.08 0.67 -12.72
CA VAL A 57 31.19 -0.73 -13.17
C VAL A 57 30.02 -1.06 -14.10
N TYR A 58 28.84 -0.52 -13.78
CA TYR A 58 27.65 -0.58 -14.62
C TYR A 58 27.11 0.82 -14.89
N GLU A 59 26.69 1.08 -16.12
CA GLU A 59 26.18 2.39 -16.55
C GLU A 59 24.79 2.70 -15.97
N THR A 60 23.93 1.70 -15.88
CA THR A 60 22.55 1.84 -15.41
C THR A 60 22.16 0.70 -14.47
N LEU A 61 21.30 1.01 -13.48
CA LEU A 61 20.69 0.04 -12.59
C LEU A 61 19.25 -0.23 -13.03
N ASP A 62 18.96 -1.46 -13.48
CA ASP A 62 17.58 -1.93 -13.61
C ASP A 62 17.10 -2.49 -12.26
N ILE A 63 16.36 -1.66 -11.55
CA ILE A 63 15.90 -1.90 -10.18
C ILE A 63 15.04 -3.16 -10.09
N ALA A 64 14.25 -3.47 -11.13
CA ALA A 64 13.34 -4.61 -11.13
C ALA A 64 14.10 -5.92 -11.36
N SER A 65 15.04 -5.94 -12.31
CA SER A 65 15.80 -7.14 -12.65
C SER A 65 16.74 -7.62 -11.54
N GLU A 66 17.14 -6.73 -10.63
CA GLU A 66 18.04 -7.09 -9.52
C GLU A 66 17.36 -7.95 -8.44
N HIS A 67 16.03 -8.00 -8.40
CA HIS A 67 15.33 -8.93 -7.52
C HIS A 67 15.49 -10.38 -7.99
N LEU A 68 15.42 -11.32 -7.04
CA LEU A 68 15.25 -12.74 -7.40
C LEU A 68 13.88 -12.96 -8.05
N GLU A 69 13.79 -13.90 -8.98
CA GLU A 69 12.58 -14.16 -9.79
C GLU A 69 11.32 -14.45 -8.97
N TYR A 70 11.47 -15.05 -7.78
CA TYR A 70 10.35 -15.35 -6.89
C TYR A 70 9.94 -14.15 -6.02
N CYS A 71 10.65 -13.01 -6.10
CA CYS A 71 10.40 -11.88 -5.23
C CYS A 71 9.00 -11.30 -5.47
N PRO A 72 8.17 -11.15 -4.42
CA PRO A 72 6.81 -10.65 -4.56
C PRO A 72 6.73 -9.20 -5.07
N TRP A 73 7.82 -8.44 -4.98
CA TRP A 73 7.89 -7.10 -5.53
C TRP A 73 7.79 -7.09 -7.05
N VAL A 74 8.38 -8.06 -7.74
CA VAL A 74 8.41 -8.13 -9.21
C VAL A 74 7.56 -9.27 -9.78
N ASN A 75 7.23 -10.26 -8.96
CA ASN A 75 6.45 -11.43 -9.37
C ASN A 75 5.06 -11.41 -8.72
N ALA A 76 4.06 -11.06 -9.51
CA ALA A 76 2.65 -11.07 -9.10
C ALA A 76 2.16 -12.47 -8.68
N GLY A 77 2.70 -13.52 -9.31
CA GLY A 77 2.31 -14.91 -9.04
C GLY A 77 2.68 -15.38 -7.63
N THR A 78 3.72 -14.79 -7.02
CA THR A 78 4.12 -15.14 -5.65
C THR A 78 3.35 -14.37 -4.58
N GLN A 79 2.65 -13.28 -4.95
CA GLN A 79 1.77 -12.52 -4.07
C GLN A 79 0.34 -13.06 -3.98
N SER A 80 -0.05 -13.98 -4.85
CA SER A 80 -1.36 -14.62 -4.70
C SER A 80 -1.29 -15.62 -3.56
N GLY A 81 -1.84 -15.25 -2.40
CA GLY A 81 -2.39 -16.24 -1.48
C GLY A 81 -3.21 -17.20 -2.32
N GLU A 82 -2.76 -18.45 -2.37
CA GLU A 82 -3.29 -19.50 -3.22
C GLU A 82 -4.81 -19.38 -3.27
N LYS A 83 -5.38 -19.28 -4.48
CA LYS A 83 -6.83 -19.24 -4.71
C LYS A 83 -7.47 -20.15 -3.66
N ARG A 84 -8.33 -19.61 -2.79
CA ARG A 84 -9.11 -20.45 -1.87
C ARG A 84 -9.59 -21.66 -2.68
N ALA A 85 -9.07 -22.84 -2.36
CA ALA A 85 -9.29 -24.07 -3.10
C ALA A 85 -10.81 -24.30 -3.15
N GLY A 86 -11.45 -23.94 -4.27
CA GLY A 86 -12.90 -23.93 -4.38
C GLY A 86 -13.46 -22.98 -5.44
N ALA A 87 -12.75 -21.89 -5.78
CA ALA A 87 -13.20 -21.01 -6.87
C ALA A 87 -12.74 -21.56 -8.23
N LYS A 88 -13.55 -22.44 -8.84
CA LYS A 88 -13.48 -22.78 -10.28
C LYS A 88 -13.85 -21.54 -11.13
N GLY A 89 -13.00 -20.53 -11.13
CA GLY A 89 -13.01 -19.42 -12.07
C GLY A 89 -11.67 -19.37 -12.77
N LYS A 90 -11.67 -19.37 -14.11
CA LYS A 90 -10.45 -19.19 -14.90
C LYS A 90 -9.74 -17.92 -14.42
N ALA A 91 -8.55 -18.07 -13.84
CA ALA A 91 -7.65 -16.94 -13.62
C ALA A 91 -7.01 -16.58 -14.96
N SER A 92 -7.81 -15.94 -15.78
CA SER A 92 -7.35 -15.16 -16.92
C SER A 92 -8.35 -14.02 -16.97
N GLY A 93 -7.99 -12.95 -16.28
CA GLY A 93 -8.85 -11.80 -16.11
C GLY A 93 -8.01 -10.61 -15.78
N THR A 94 -7.66 -9.84 -16.80
CA THR A 94 -7.14 -8.47 -16.77
C THR A 94 -8.14 -7.46 -16.17
N GLY A 95 -8.94 -7.90 -15.19
CA GLY A 95 -9.81 -7.06 -14.38
C GLY A 95 -9.14 -6.77 -13.05
N ALA A 96 -9.59 -5.69 -12.39
CA ALA A 96 -9.09 -5.09 -11.14
C ALA A 96 -8.96 -5.99 -9.89
N GLY A 97 -8.94 -7.32 -10.05
CA GLY A 97 -8.66 -8.33 -9.03
C GLY A 97 -7.63 -9.38 -9.45
N ALA A 98 -6.93 -9.23 -10.59
CA ALA A 98 -5.67 -9.93 -10.82
C ALA A 98 -4.62 -9.29 -9.92
N GLY A 99 -4.03 -10.08 -9.01
CA GLY A 99 -2.92 -9.59 -8.18
C GLY A 99 -1.83 -9.04 -9.09
N GLY A 100 -1.42 -7.80 -8.83
CA GLY A 100 -0.26 -7.19 -9.48
C GLY A 100 1.01 -7.53 -8.69
N ALA A 101 2.17 -7.20 -9.27
CA ALA A 101 3.42 -7.24 -8.53
C ALA A 101 3.39 -6.19 -7.40
N GLY A 102 4.20 -6.37 -6.36
CA GLY A 102 4.17 -5.46 -5.20
C GLY A 102 4.34 -3.98 -5.56
N TRP A 103 5.21 -3.65 -6.52
CA TRP A 103 5.41 -2.27 -6.95
C TRP A 103 4.15 -1.68 -7.62
N GLU A 104 3.40 -2.49 -8.38
CA GLU A 104 2.16 -2.07 -9.03
C GLU A 104 1.08 -1.71 -8.00
N LEU A 105 1.00 -2.51 -6.93
CA LEU A 105 0.08 -2.27 -5.82
C LEU A 105 0.43 -0.98 -5.08
N VAL A 106 1.72 -0.71 -4.84
CA VAL A 106 2.17 0.53 -4.19
C VAL A 106 1.87 1.74 -5.07
N VAL A 107 2.18 1.69 -6.37
CA VAL A 107 1.88 2.79 -7.30
C VAL A 107 0.38 3.04 -7.38
N HIS A 108 -0.44 2.00 -7.46
CA HIS A 108 -1.90 2.13 -7.44
C HIS A 108 -2.41 2.73 -6.11
N ALA A 109 -1.85 2.32 -4.96
CA ALA A 109 -2.18 2.89 -3.67
C ALA A 109 -1.82 4.39 -3.61
N LEU A 110 -0.63 4.77 -4.05
CA LEU A 110 -0.21 6.18 -4.09
C LEU A 110 -1.08 7.01 -5.04
N ALA A 111 -1.41 6.51 -6.22
CA ALA A 111 -2.30 7.18 -7.17
C ALA A 111 -3.72 7.37 -6.60
N THR A 112 -4.24 6.36 -5.90
CA THR A 112 -5.56 6.49 -5.25
C THR A 112 -5.54 7.44 -4.05
N MET A 113 -4.47 7.47 -3.28
CA MET A 113 -4.30 8.40 -2.15
C MET A 113 -4.16 9.86 -2.62
N THR A 114 -3.33 10.10 -3.64
CA THR A 114 -3.14 11.44 -4.23
C THR A 114 -4.44 11.98 -4.81
N ARG A 115 -5.16 11.16 -5.59
CA ARG A 115 -6.47 11.52 -6.13
C ARG A 115 -7.50 11.85 -5.04
N ARG A 116 -7.50 11.10 -3.94
CA ARG A 116 -8.39 11.38 -2.80
C ARG A 116 -8.04 12.70 -2.10
N ARG A 117 -6.75 13.00 -1.93
CA ARG A 117 -6.30 14.28 -1.36
C ARG A 117 -6.68 15.47 -2.24
N GLU A 118 -6.59 15.34 -3.55
CA GLU A 118 -7.01 16.39 -4.49
C GLU A 118 -8.54 16.56 -4.54
N TRP A 119 -9.29 15.48 -4.33
CA TRP A 119 -10.75 15.50 -4.32
C TRP A 119 -11.37 16.01 -3.02
N ASP A 120 -10.66 15.91 -1.88
CA ASP A 120 -11.11 16.44 -0.59
C ASP A 120 -10.44 17.80 -0.28
N PRO A 121 -11.09 18.93 -0.64
CA PRO A 121 -10.56 20.26 -0.36
C PRO A 121 -10.49 20.59 1.15
N SER A 122 -11.02 19.74 2.03
CA SER A 122 -11.20 20.03 3.46
C SER A 122 -9.93 19.85 4.30
N THR A 123 -8.82 19.37 3.73
CA THR A 123 -7.57 19.11 4.47
C THR A 123 -6.39 20.03 4.10
N ALA A 124 -6.61 21.07 3.29
CA ALA A 124 -5.57 22.01 2.89
C ALA A 124 -5.13 23.01 4.00
N THR A 125 -5.72 22.96 5.20
CA THR A 125 -5.40 23.87 6.30
C THR A 125 -4.78 23.11 7.47
N THR A 126 -3.46 23.19 7.59
CA THR A 126 -2.66 23.41 8.82
C THR A 126 -1.36 22.62 8.78
N THR A 127 -0.26 23.30 8.50
CA THR A 127 1.09 22.91 8.94
C THR A 127 1.82 24.19 9.34
N THR A 128 2.02 24.37 10.65
CA THR A 128 3.17 25.04 11.30
C THR A 128 3.09 24.76 12.81
N GLY A 129 4.12 24.10 13.40
CA GLY A 129 4.24 23.66 14.82
C GLY A 129 4.61 24.76 15.84
N PRO A 130 5.36 24.54 16.96
CA PRO A 130 6.05 23.34 17.47
C PRO A 130 5.86 23.02 19.00
N THR A 131 6.40 21.85 19.43
CA THR A 131 6.85 21.40 20.78
C THR A 131 5.99 21.62 22.04
N ALA A 132 5.46 20.52 22.62
CA ALA A 132 5.37 20.34 24.08
C ALA A 132 5.36 18.84 24.44
N VAL A 133 6.34 18.43 25.23
CA VAL A 133 6.37 17.17 25.98
C VAL A 133 5.27 17.23 27.04
N GLY A 134 4.45 16.18 27.17
CA GLY A 134 3.58 16.02 28.34
C GLY A 134 2.39 15.10 28.15
N LYS A 135 2.47 13.93 28.81
CA LYS A 135 1.39 13.11 29.36
C LYS A 135 0.34 12.50 28.41
N GLU A 136 0.50 11.19 28.25
CA GLU A 136 -0.56 10.19 28.33
C GLU A 136 -1.66 10.54 29.36
N ASP A 137 -2.91 10.68 28.90
CA ASP A 137 -4.20 10.40 29.57
C ASP A 137 -5.38 11.01 28.78
N GLY A 138 -6.43 10.22 28.52
CA GLY A 138 -7.80 10.68 28.22
C GLY A 138 -8.25 10.51 26.76
N SER A 139 -8.65 9.32 26.32
CA SER A 139 -10.05 8.81 26.33
C SER A 139 -11.02 9.57 25.42
N ILE A 140 -11.35 8.98 24.25
CA ILE A 140 -12.71 8.96 23.67
C ILE A 140 -12.94 7.60 22.96
N LEU A 141 -13.37 6.62 23.77
CA LEU A 141 -14.44 5.64 23.57
C LEU A 141 -14.65 5.00 22.18
N HIS A 142 -14.22 3.75 22.04
CA HIS A 142 -14.98 2.70 21.32
C HIS A 142 -14.50 1.30 21.76
N GLU A 143 -14.81 0.90 23.00
CA GLU A 143 -14.54 -0.46 23.46
C GLU A 143 -15.64 -0.97 24.39
N ASP A 144 -16.75 -1.37 23.80
CA ASP A 144 -17.78 -2.18 24.45
C ASP A 144 -17.80 -3.56 23.80
N MET A 145 -16.74 -4.36 23.99
CA MET A 145 -16.79 -5.79 23.72
C MET A 145 -15.84 -6.55 24.67
N ARG A 146 -16.23 -6.57 25.94
CA ARG A 146 -15.88 -7.66 26.87
C ARG A 146 -17.17 -8.17 27.49
N ALA A 147 -17.79 -9.13 26.80
CA ALA A 147 -18.88 -9.90 27.39
C ALA A 147 -18.27 -10.89 28.39
N SER A 148 -18.47 -10.59 29.67
CA SER A 148 -18.42 -11.58 30.74
C SER A 148 -19.33 -12.76 30.41
N VAL A 149 -18.79 -13.96 30.60
CA VAL A 149 -19.59 -15.13 30.97
C VAL A 149 -20.29 -14.80 32.29
N ASP A 150 -21.60 -14.62 32.26
CA ASP A 150 -22.58 -15.13 33.25
C ASP A 150 -24.01 -14.66 32.92
N GLY A 151 -24.99 -15.55 33.10
CA GLY A 151 -26.42 -15.19 33.24
C GLY A 151 -27.20 -14.93 31.94
N GLY A 152 -28.16 -15.81 31.63
CA GLY A 152 -28.95 -15.74 30.41
C GLY A 152 -29.99 -14.63 30.37
N GLU A 153 -30.01 -13.89 29.27
CA GLU A 153 -31.17 -13.17 28.74
C GLU A 153 -31.15 -13.35 27.21
N VAL A 154 -32.29 -13.77 26.66
CA VAL A 154 -32.54 -13.96 25.24
C VAL A 154 -32.48 -12.62 24.52
N GLU A 155 -31.29 -12.18 24.10
CA GLU A 155 -31.16 -11.12 23.10
C GLU A 155 -31.88 -11.55 21.84
N ASP A 156 -32.98 -10.86 21.55
CA ASP A 156 -33.97 -11.14 20.51
C ASP A 156 -33.29 -11.42 19.16
N GLU A 157 -33.29 -12.70 18.75
CA GLU A 157 -32.74 -13.19 17.48
C GLU A 157 -33.22 -12.33 16.29
N ASP A 158 -34.44 -11.82 16.40
CA ASP A 158 -35.08 -10.97 15.41
C ASP A 158 -34.38 -9.62 15.22
N VAL A 159 -33.83 -9.01 16.28
CA VAL A 159 -33.12 -7.73 16.21
C VAL A 159 -31.78 -7.87 15.48
N ARG A 160 -31.05 -8.98 15.69
CA ARG A 160 -29.80 -9.27 14.97
C ARG A 160 -30.07 -9.51 13.48
N LYS A 161 -31.10 -10.31 13.18
CA LYS A 161 -31.53 -10.60 11.81
C LYS A 161 -31.99 -9.34 11.06
N GLN A 162 -32.64 -8.41 11.75
CA GLN A 162 -33.06 -7.14 11.17
C GLN A 162 -31.87 -6.25 10.80
N ARG A 163 -30.88 -6.11 11.69
CA ARG A 163 -29.63 -5.36 11.41
C ARG A 163 -28.86 -5.97 10.24
N ASP A 164 -28.75 -7.30 10.18
CA ASP A 164 -28.09 -7.98 9.07
C ASP A 164 -28.81 -7.74 7.75
N ARG A 165 -30.15 -7.82 7.75
CA ARG A 165 -30.95 -7.58 6.54
C ARG A 165 -30.80 -6.15 6.03
N GLU A 166 -30.75 -5.17 6.93
CA GLU A 166 -30.50 -3.77 6.59
C GLU A 166 -29.09 -3.57 6.03
N TRP A 167 -28.09 -4.19 6.65
CA TRP A 167 -26.70 -4.18 6.20
C TRP A 167 -26.55 -4.76 4.79
N TRP A 168 -27.12 -5.95 4.55
CA TRP A 168 -27.11 -6.60 3.22
C TRP A 168 -27.85 -5.79 2.16
N SER A 169 -28.94 -5.12 2.53
CA SER A 169 -29.71 -4.26 1.62
C SER A 169 -28.93 -2.99 1.23
N LYS A 170 -28.17 -2.41 2.17
CA LYS A 170 -27.30 -1.26 1.93
C LYS A 170 -26.13 -1.66 1.04
N LEU A 171 -25.50 -2.80 1.31
CA LEU A 171 -24.41 -3.34 0.50
C LEU A 171 -24.84 -3.63 -0.95
N ARG A 172 -26.06 -4.16 -1.13
CA ARG A 172 -26.62 -4.42 -2.48
C ARG A 172 -26.85 -3.13 -3.26
N ARG A 173 -27.35 -2.06 -2.61
CA ARG A 173 -27.52 -0.74 -3.23
C ARG A 173 -26.18 -0.12 -3.64
N VAL A 174 -25.16 -0.21 -2.77
CA VAL A 174 -23.80 0.25 -3.10
C VAL A 174 -23.25 -0.53 -4.30
N ARG A 175 -23.41 -1.85 -4.32
CA ARG A 175 -22.98 -2.69 -5.45
C ARG A 175 -23.70 -2.32 -6.76
N GLN A 176 -25.00 -2.04 -6.71
CA GLN A 176 -25.78 -1.62 -7.88
C GLN A 176 -25.33 -0.25 -8.42
N ALA A 177 -25.03 0.71 -7.53
CA ALA A 177 -24.52 2.03 -7.92
C ALA A 177 -23.13 1.96 -8.59
N LEU A 178 -22.32 0.98 -8.21
CA LEU A 178 -20.99 0.74 -8.80
C LEU A 178 -21.05 -0.08 -10.09
N GLN A 179 -22.12 -0.83 -10.36
CA GLN A 179 -22.36 -1.48 -11.65
C GLN A 179 -22.96 -0.48 -12.65
N VAL A 180 -22.17 0.53 -13.02
CA VAL A 180 -22.48 1.37 -14.19
C VAL A 180 -22.47 0.43 -15.40
N LYS A 181 -23.64 0.23 -16.02
CA LYS A 181 -23.83 -0.57 -17.24
C LYS A 181 -22.75 -0.18 -18.25
N GLY A 182 -21.83 -1.10 -18.53
CA GLY A 182 -20.94 -1.01 -19.67
C GLY A 182 -21.77 -0.71 -20.92
N LEU A 183 -21.36 0.32 -21.65
CA LEU A 183 -21.96 0.77 -22.89
C LEU A 183 -22.13 -0.42 -23.86
N SER A 184 -23.34 -0.96 -23.98
CA SER A 184 -23.68 -1.82 -25.12
C SER A 184 -23.94 -0.93 -26.34
N LYS A 185 -22.89 -0.66 -27.13
CA LYS A 185 -23.02 -0.23 -28.54
C LYS A 185 -22.93 -1.50 -29.39
N LYS A 186 -24.08 -2.10 -29.71
CA LYS A 186 -24.87 -1.96 -30.96
C LYS A 186 -24.11 -2.44 -32.20
N LYS A 187 -24.68 -3.52 -32.74
CA LYS A 187 -24.43 -4.18 -34.02
C LYS A 187 -24.56 -3.23 -35.20
#